data_AF-A0AAV2QCT1-F1
#
_entry.id   AF-A0AAV2QCT1-F1
#
_cell.length_a   1.000
_cell.length_b   1.000
_cell.length_c   1.000
_cell.angle_alpha   90.00
_cell.angle_beta   90.00
_cell.angle_gamma   90.00
#
_symmetry.space_group_name_H-M   'P 1'
#
loop_
_entity.id
_entity.type
_entity.pdbx_description
1 polymer ?
#
loop_
_entity_poly.entity_id
_entity_poly.type
_entity_poly.pdbx_seq_one_letter_code
_entity_poly.pdbx_strand_id
1 'polypeptide(L)'
;MATSSHCFADKLLPLMQADGSFSDLKYGQDGSKSFSEHGRRLSCFGYNHILNNGDYTDNLTLCFNYITYDAPPNPDTNWWAHVIGVPTDMWQGAVLSKNIIETSLMNDFLDRWWVNTTYGPIWNHDRHDDSMAGGNLAPRAYLTEVEGHLRGRPDERHQSVKQVVRNELVLRDGWTGSGFRADGCLHQHCLKGNYTTHGQRWLNHTIQVPYAHTYGKEFLKWMSELLSWYTDTSVDFEADTVEGIYGAYLECTQWLFRGQSAEPTNAGRFITGGND
;
A
#
# COMPACT_ATOMS: atom_id res chain seq x y z
N MET A 1 -15.67 1.38 4.58
CA MET A 1 -15.86 0.15 3.79
C MET A 1 -16.96 0.38 2.78
N ALA A 2 -16.60 0.61 1.51
CA ALA A 2 -17.58 0.62 0.43
C ALA A 2 -17.95 -0.83 0.11
N THR A 3 -19.24 -1.14 0.23
CA THR A 3 -19.84 -2.42 -0.12
C THR A 3 -19.66 -2.72 -1.61
N SER A 4 -19.14 -3.92 -1.89
CA SER A 4 -19.15 -4.66 -3.15
C SER A 4 -20.08 -4.12 -4.25
N SER A 5 -19.53 -3.48 -5.27
CA SER A 5 -20.07 -3.65 -6.62
C SER A 5 -19.72 -5.07 -7.05
N HIS A 6 -20.70 -5.95 -6.99
CA HIS A 6 -20.64 -7.39 -7.22
C HIS A 6 -19.51 -7.85 -8.17
N CYS A 7 -18.45 -8.41 -7.59
CA CYS A 7 -17.50 -9.18 -8.38
C CYS A 7 -18.08 -10.57 -8.61
N PHE A 8 -18.39 -10.88 -9.86
CA PHE A 8 -19.01 -12.14 -10.27
C PHE A 8 -17.94 -13.06 -10.85
N ALA A 9 -17.54 -14.08 -10.09
CA ALA A 9 -16.58 -15.09 -10.55
C ALA A 9 -17.00 -15.72 -11.89
N ASP A 10 -18.30 -15.90 -12.13
CA ASP A 10 -18.84 -16.43 -13.39
C ASP A 10 -18.53 -15.58 -14.63
N LYS A 11 -18.24 -14.28 -14.45
CA LYS A 11 -17.78 -13.40 -15.54
C LYS A 11 -16.28 -13.49 -15.77
N LEU A 12 -15.53 -13.97 -14.78
CA LEU A 12 -14.08 -14.13 -14.84
C LEU A 12 -13.68 -15.51 -15.37
N LEU A 13 -14.44 -16.55 -15.05
CA LEU A 13 -14.16 -17.93 -15.49
C LEU A 13 -13.97 -18.05 -17.02
N PRO A 14 -14.78 -17.43 -17.89
CA PRO A 14 -14.57 -17.52 -19.33
C PRO A 14 -13.29 -16.83 -19.83
N LEU A 15 -12.72 -15.92 -19.03
CA LEU A 15 -11.50 -15.20 -19.35
C LEU A 15 -10.25 -15.94 -18.86
N MET A 16 -10.41 -16.79 -17.83
CA MET A 16 -9.32 -17.54 -17.22
C MET A 16 -8.83 -18.64 -18.16
N GLN A 17 -7.52 -18.73 -18.31
CA GLN A 17 -6.84 -19.73 -19.13
C GLN A 17 -6.42 -20.93 -18.26
N ALA A 18 -6.04 -22.03 -18.93
CA ALA A 18 -5.67 -23.28 -18.26
C ALA A 18 -4.42 -23.17 -17.38
N ASP A 19 -3.56 -22.17 -17.64
CA ASP A 19 -2.36 -21.88 -16.84
C ASP A 19 -2.64 -21.00 -15.63
N GLY A 20 -3.86 -20.46 -15.48
CA GLY A 20 -4.21 -19.51 -14.41
C GLY A 20 -4.08 -18.03 -14.80
N SER A 21 -3.61 -17.73 -16.01
CA SER A 21 -3.63 -16.38 -16.57
C SER A 21 -5.04 -15.98 -17.01
N PHE A 22 -5.18 -14.73 -17.47
CA PHE A 22 -6.44 -14.25 -18.05
C PHE A 22 -6.19 -13.70 -19.45
N SER A 23 -7.04 -14.08 -20.40
CA SER A 23 -6.88 -13.78 -21.83
C SER A 23 -7.02 -12.31 -22.20
N ASP A 24 -7.65 -11.51 -21.35
CA ASP A 24 -7.83 -10.07 -21.54
C ASP A 24 -6.74 -9.22 -20.87
N LEU A 25 -5.83 -9.84 -20.10
CA LEU A 25 -4.73 -9.18 -19.41
C LEU A 25 -3.43 -9.28 -20.21
N LYS A 26 -2.73 -8.15 -20.37
CA LYS A 26 -1.53 -7.97 -21.18
C LYS A 26 -0.25 -7.98 -20.33
N TYR A 27 -0.03 -9.08 -19.61
CA TYR A 27 1.14 -9.24 -18.74
C TYR A 27 2.44 -8.91 -19.47
N GLY A 28 3.29 -8.11 -18.84
CA GLY A 28 4.57 -7.68 -19.45
C GLY A 28 4.47 -6.56 -20.48
N GLN A 29 3.27 -6.01 -20.76
CA GLN A 29 3.08 -4.99 -21.80
C GLN A 29 2.39 -3.71 -21.32
N ASP A 30 1.63 -3.73 -20.23
CA ASP A 30 0.78 -2.61 -19.79
C ASP A 30 1.17 -2.03 -18.43
N GLY A 31 2.47 -2.06 -18.11
CA GLY A 31 2.98 -1.66 -16.80
C GLY A 31 2.47 -2.62 -15.72
N SER A 32 2.01 -2.06 -14.61
CA SER A 32 1.44 -2.81 -13.49
C SER A 32 -0.05 -3.15 -13.63
N LYS A 33 -0.74 -2.63 -14.65
CA LYS A 33 -2.22 -2.69 -14.74
C LYS A 33 -2.75 -4.12 -14.73
N SER A 34 -2.19 -5.00 -15.55
CA SER A 34 -2.61 -6.41 -15.60
C SER A 34 -2.32 -7.16 -14.29
N PHE A 35 -1.24 -6.83 -13.58
CA PHE A 35 -0.91 -7.46 -12.30
C PHE A 35 -1.86 -7.00 -11.19
N SER A 36 -2.14 -5.70 -11.13
CA SER A 36 -3.17 -5.14 -10.24
C SER A 36 -4.54 -5.77 -10.49
N GLU A 37 -4.95 -5.86 -11.75
CA GLU A 37 -6.25 -6.46 -12.09
C GLU A 37 -6.30 -7.96 -11.77
N HIS A 38 -5.20 -8.70 -11.98
CA HIS A 38 -5.09 -10.09 -11.53
C HIS A 38 -5.31 -10.20 -10.00
N GLY A 39 -4.69 -9.32 -9.20
CA GLY A 39 -4.90 -9.27 -7.74
C GLY A 39 -6.36 -9.04 -7.33
N ARG A 40 -7.06 -8.13 -8.03
CA ARG A 40 -8.50 -7.90 -7.80
C ARG A 40 -9.34 -9.13 -8.14
N ARG A 41 -8.95 -9.89 -9.16
CA ARG A 41 -9.62 -11.15 -9.53
C ARG A 41 -9.35 -12.28 -8.54
N LEU A 42 -8.16 -12.36 -7.95
CA LEU A 42 -7.89 -13.26 -6.80
C LEU A 42 -8.83 -12.94 -5.63
N SER A 43 -8.98 -11.65 -5.32
CA SER A 43 -9.90 -11.18 -4.28
C SER A 43 -11.35 -11.56 -4.58
N CYS A 44 -11.75 -11.48 -5.85
CA CYS A 44 -13.06 -11.92 -6.33
C CYS A 44 -13.31 -13.41 -6.13
N PHE A 45 -12.38 -14.27 -6.55
CA PHE A 45 -12.50 -15.71 -6.37
C PHE A 45 -12.50 -16.07 -4.88
N GLY A 46 -11.60 -15.49 -4.08
CA GLY A 46 -11.56 -15.71 -2.63
C GLY A 46 -12.87 -15.31 -1.94
N TYR A 47 -13.45 -14.16 -2.31
CA TYR A 47 -14.75 -13.73 -1.78
C TYR A 47 -15.86 -14.72 -2.14
N ASN A 48 -15.97 -15.11 -3.41
CA ASN A 48 -17.02 -16.02 -3.85
C ASN A 48 -16.83 -17.44 -3.27
N HIS A 49 -15.60 -17.84 -2.99
CA HIS A 49 -15.30 -19.10 -2.32
C HIS A 49 -15.80 -19.10 -0.87
N ILE A 50 -15.38 -18.10 -0.08
CA ILE A 50 -15.68 -18.06 1.35
C ILE A 50 -17.15 -17.69 1.62
N LEU A 51 -17.69 -16.70 0.90
CA LEU A 51 -18.95 -16.06 1.27
C LEU A 51 -20.14 -16.48 0.42
N ASN A 52 -19.90 -16.97 -0.80
CA ASN A 52 -20.97 -17.39 -1.72
C ASN A 52 -21.01 -18.92 -1.93
N ASN A 53 -20.27 -19.70 -1.12
CA ASN A 53 -20.18 -21.16 -1.18
C ASN A 53 -19.82 -21.73 -2.57
N GLY A 54 -19.08 -20.98 -3.39
CA GLY A 54 -18.52 -21.52 -4.63
C GLY A 54 -17.27 -22.33 -4.36
N ASP A 55 -17.06 -23.45 -5.06
CA ASP A 55 -15.75 -24.11 -5.04
C ASP A 55 -14.87 -23.53 -6.15
N TYR A 56 -13.79 -22.88 -5.74
CA TYR A 56 -12.83 -22.18 -6.60
C TYR A 56 -11.40 -22.54 -6.21
N THR A 57 -11.21 -23.65 -5.48
CA THR A 57 -9.89 -24.10 -5.00
C THR A 57 -8.90 -24.24 -6.16
N ASP A 58 -9.33 -24.90 -7.23
CA ASP A 58 -8.51 -25.10 -8.43
C ASP A 58 -8.21 -23.77 -9.14
N ASN A 59 -9.21 -22.89 -9.25
CA ASN A 59 -9.05 -21.59 -9.89
C ASN A 59 -8.05 -20.71 -9.15
N LEU A 60 -8.19 -20.61 -7.82
CA LEU A 60 -7.26 -19.88 -6.97
C LEU A 60 -5.86 -20.48 -7.07
N THR A 61 -5.73 -21.80 -6.97
CA THR A 61 -4.43 -22.48 -7.07
C THR A 61 -3.74 -22.20 -8.41
N LEU A 62 -4.46 -22.27 -9.53
CA LEU A 62 -3.93 -21.94 -10.85
C LEU A 62 -3.51 -20.46 -10.94
N CYS A 63 -4.36 -19.52 -10.52
CA CYS A 63 -4.02 -18.09 -10.57
C CYS A 63 -2.79 -17.75 -9.69
N PHE A 64 -2.71 -18.32 -8.48
CA PHE A 64 -1.54 -18.15 -7.62
C PHE A 64 -0.28 -18.76 -8.23
N ASN A 65 -0.34 -19.95 -8.83
CA ASN A 65 0.80 -20.54 -9.54
C ASN A 65 1.26 -19.65 -10.69
N TYR A 66 0.34 -19.20 -11.56
CA TYR A 66 0.67 -18.34 -12.68
C TYR A 66 1.39 -17.06 -12.23
N ILE A 67 0.78 -16.30 -11.32
CA ILE A 67 1.30 -15.00 -10.90
C ILE A 67 2.62 -15.12 -10.11
N THR A 68 2.89 -16.30 -9.54
CA THR A 68 4.10 -16.58 -8.76
C THR A 68 5.24 -17.08 -9.62
N TYR A 69 5.00 -17.99 -10.57
CA TYR A 69 6.05 -18.67 -11.30
C TYR A 69 6.10 -18.33 -12.80
N ASP A 70 4.96 -18.22 -13.46
CA ASP A 70 4.89 -18.16 -14.93
C ASP A 70 4.73 -16.76 -15.50
N ALA A 71 4.15 -15.83 -14.72
CA ALA A 71 3.96 -14.46 -15.15
C ALA A 71 5.31 -13.80 -15.45
N PRO A 72 5.42 -12.99 -16.52
CA PRO A 72 6.64 -12.22 -16.79
C PRO A 72 6.91 -11.22 -15.65
N PRO A 73 8.14 -10.66 -15.57
CA PRO A 73 8.42 -9.56 -14.65
C PRO A 73 7.46 -8.39 -14.89
N ASN A 74 7.05 -7.72 -13.81
CA ASN A 74 6.28 -6.48 -13.91
C ASN A 74 7.13 -5.42 -14.65
N PRO A 75 6.71 -4.92 -15.84
CA PRO A 75 7.50 -4.01 -16.65
C PRO A 75 7.42 -2.55 -16.20
N ASP A 76 6.63 -2.24 -15.17
CA ASP A 76 6.45 -0.86 -14.67
C ASP A 76 7.79 -0.28 -14.21
N THR A 77 8.10 0.95 -14.57
CA THR A 77 9.33 1.64 -14.14
C THR A 77 9.12 2.49 -12.88
N ASN A 78 7.87 2.62 -12.43
CA ASN A 78 7.53 3.31 -11.20
C ASN A 78 7.67 2.36 -10.01
N TRP A 79 8.64 2.63 -9.14
CA TRP A 79 8.87 1.85 -7.92
C TRP A 79 7.59 1.63 -7.09
N TRP A 80 6.71 2.64 -7.05
CA TRP A 80 5.47 2.62 -6.27
C TRP A 80 4.58 1.45 -6.69
N ALA A 81 4.52 1.14 -7.98
CA ALA A 81 3.71 0.04 -8.49
C ALA A 81 4.15 -1.33 -7.97
N HIS A 82 5.46 -1.52 -7.75
CA HIS A 82 6.04 -2.79 -7.30
C HIS A 82 5.87 -3.06 -5.82
N VAL A 83 5.96 -2.02 -4.99
CA VAL A 83 6.02 -2.17 -3.52
C VAL A 83 4.78 -1.62 -2.80
N ILE A 84 3.89 -0.93 -3.49
CA ILE A 84 2.63 -0.44 -2.93
C ILE A 84 1.46 -0.82 -3.84
N GLY A 85 1.47 -0.40 -5.10
CA GLY A 85 0.33 -0.50 -6.01
C GLY A 85 -0.19 -1.92 -6.21
N VAL A 86 0.60 -2.78 -6.85
CA VAL A 86 0.21 -4.17 -7.11
C VAL A 86 -0.06 -4.94 -5.80
N PRO A 87 0.80 -4.87 -4.76
CA PRO A 87 0.49 -5.46 -3.46
C PRO A 87 -0.86 -5.01 -2.86
N THR A 88 -1.19 -3.73 -2.97
CA THR A 88 -2.49 -3.19 -2.49
C THR A 88 -3.68 -3.82 -3.20
N ASP A 89 -3.54 -4.18 -4.47
CA ASP A 89 -4.60 -4.85 -5.22
C ASP A 89 -4.64 -6.38 -4.98
N MET A 90 -3.59 -6.96 -4.42
CA MET A 90 -3.46 -8.42 -4.21
C MET A 90 -3.80 -8.90 -2.79
N TRP A 91 -3.63 -8.06 -1.77
CA TRP A 91 -3.62 -8.51 -0.37
C TRP A 91 -4.92 -9.21 0.05
N GLN A 92 -6.09 -8.75 -0.43
CA GLN A 92 -7.38 -9.36 -0.08
C GLN A 92 -7.48 -10.78 -0.61
N GLY A 93 -7.08 -11.00 -1.86
CA GLY A 93 -7.00 -12.33 -2.47
C GLY A 93 -6.08 -13.26 -1.69
N ALA A 94 -4.91 -12.77 -1.25
CA ALA A 94 -4.00 -13.54 -0.41
C ALA A 94 -4.61 -13.92 0.95
N VAL A 95 -5.22 -12.96 1.66
CA VAL A 95 -5.87 -13.22 2.95
C VAL A 95 -7.02 -14.22 2.82
N LEU A 96 -7.90 -14.02 1.85
CA LEU A 96 -9.06 -14.89 1.61
C LEU A 96 -8.63 -16.29 1.14
N SER A 97 -7.47 -16.42 0.50
CA SER A 97 -6.98 -17.71 -0.01
C SER A 97 -6.05 -18.45 0.93
N LYS A 98 -5.68 -17.85 2.08
CA LYS A 98 -4.66 -18.38 3.00
C LYS A 98 -4.87 -19.84 3.39
N ASN A 99 -6.12 -20.25 3.62
CA ASN A 99 -6.46 -21.62 4.04
C ASN A 99 -6.96 -22.50 2.88
N ILE A 100 -6.96 -21.97 1.66
CA ILE A 100 -7.42 -22.66 0.43
C ILE A 100 -6.23 -23.20 -0.35
N ILE A 101 -5.19 -22.38 -0.51
CA ILE A 101 -3.98 -22.76 -1.25
C ILE A 101 -2.90 -23.32 -0.31
N GLU A 102 -1.97 -24.09 -0.87
CA GLU A 102 -0.85 -24.63 -0.10
C GLU A 102 0.02 -23.53 0.52
N THR A 103 0.49 -23.75 1.75
CA THR A 103 1.34 -22.80 2.48
C THR A 103 2.64 -22.49 1.74
N SER A 104 3.22 -23.46 1.03
CA SER A 104 4.40 -23.28 0.17
C SER A 104 4.11 -22.27 -0.94
N LEU A 105 3.03 -22.46 -1.69
CA LEU A 105 2.61 -21.56 -2.76
C LEU A 105 2.32 -20.15 -2.23
N MET A 106 1.67 -20.02 -1.08
CA MET A 106 1.45 -18.71 -0.44
C MET A 106 2.77 -18.03 -0.07
N ASN A 107 3.73 -18.77 0.48
CA ASN A 107 5.03 -18.20 0.84
C ASN A 107 5.82 -17.75 -0.38
N ASP A 108 5.84 -18.53 -1.46
CA ASP A 108 6.53 -18.17 -2.70
C ASP A 108 5.87 -16.96 -3.38
N PHE A 109 4.53 -16.88 -3.34
CA PHE A 109 3.79 -15.70 -3.76
C PHE A 109 4.22 -14.45 -2.98
N LEU A 110 4.28 -14.53 -1.65
CA LEU A 110 4.73 -13.42 -0.81
C LEU A 110 6.21 -13.10 -1.00
N ASP A 111 7.05 -14.10 -1.26
CA ASP A 111 8.46 -13.88 -1.58
C ASP A 111 8.58 -13.05 -2.86
N ARG A 112 7.81 -13.36 -3.90
CA ARG A 112 7.83 -12.61 -5.15
C ARG A 112 7.28 -11.19 -5.03
N TRP A 113 6.11 -11.03 -4.39
CA TRP A 113 5.35 -9.77 -4.46
C TRP A 113 5.55 -8.86 -3.25
N TRP A 114 6.03 -9.37 -2.12
CA TRP A 114 6.25 -8.59 -0.89
C TRP A 114 7.73 -8.40 -0.54
N VAL A 115 8.55 -9.43 -0.74
CA VAL A 115 9.93 -9.45 -0.23
C VAL A 115 10.95 -9.13 -1.32
N ASN A 116 10.89 -9.85 -2.44
CA ASN A 116 11.88 -9.82 -3.51
C ASN A 116 11.41 -8.97 -4.71
N THR A 117 10.72 -7.87 -4.46
CA THR A 117 10.28 -6.98 -5.55
C THR A 117 11.49 -6.31 -6.21
N THR A 118 11.33 -5.85 -7.46
CA THR A 118 12.36 -5.16 -8.23
C THR A 118 12.96 -3.94 -7.51
N TYR A 119 12.20 -3.29 -6.62
CA TYR A 119 12.63 -2.09 -5.87
C TYR A 119 12.90 -2.36 -4.39
N GLY A 120 13.09 -3.63 -4.03
CA GLY A 120 13.30 -4.10 -2.66
C GLY A 120 11.99 -4.50 -1.96
N PRO A 121 12.05 -4.90 -0.68
CA PRO A 121 10.86 -5.33 0.04
C PRO A 121 9.87 -4.18 0.25
N ILE A 122 8.59 -4.54 0.42
CA ILE A 122 7.53 -3.60 0.81
C ILE A 122 7.89 -2.94 2.15
N TRP A 123 8.37 -3.73 3.10
CA TRP A 123 8.82 -3.21 4.39
C TRP A 123 10.34 -3.17 4.46
N ASN A 124 10.88 -1.97 4.65
CA ASN A 124 12.29 -1.78 4.95
C ASN A 124 12.42 -0.70 6.04
N HIS A 125 12.43 -1.12 7.30
CA HIS A 125 12.46 -0.20 8.45
C HIS A 125 13.79 0.57 8.57
N ASP A 126 14.86 0.09 7.94
CA ASP A 126 16.16 0.77 7.91
C ASP A 126 16.21 1.89 6.86
N ARG A 127 15.19 1.99 5.99
CA ARG A 127 15.15 2.98 4.91
C ARG A 127 14.52 4.29 5.39
N HIS A 128 15.33 5.34 5.47
CA HIS A 128 14.94 6.68 5.93
C HIS A 128 14.87 7.70 4.78
N ASP A 129 13.97 7.50 3.81
CA ASP A 129 13.76 8.42 2.68
C ASP A 129 12.26 8.64 2.37
N ASP A 130 11.95 9.51 1.39
CA ASP A 130 10.58 9.84 0.98
C ASP A 130 9.72 8.62 0.59
N SER A 131 10.33 7.52 0.12
CA SER A 131 9.60 6.32 -0.30
C SER A 131 9.03 5.50 0.86
N MET A 132 9.48 5.80 2.08
CA MET A 132 8.99 5.20 3.32
C MET A 132 8.42 6.27 4.28
N ALA A 133 8.22 7.52 3.86
CA ALA A 133 7.65 8.59 4.68
C ALA A 133 6.19 8.89 4.30
N GLY A 134 5.43 9.46 5.24
CA GLY A 134 4.09 10.00 5.01
C GLY A 134 3.16 9.03 4.27
N GLY A 135 2.51 9.50 3.20
CA GLY A 135 1.52 8.70 2.47
C GLY A 135 2.07 7.44 1.80
N ASN A 136 3.40 7.27 1.71
CA ASN A 136 4.00 6.00 1.29
C ASN A 136 4.22 5.03 2.46
N LEU A 137 4.38 5.54 3.70
CA LEU A 137 4.65 4.73 4.89
C LEU A 137 3.45 3.86 5.27
N ALA A 138 2.29 4.46 5.47
CA ALA A 138 1.11 3.78 6.00
C ALA A 138 0.61 2.60 5.14
N PRO A 139 0.52 2.69 3.79
CA PRO A 139 0.14 1.51 2.99
C PRO A 139 1.17 0.39 3.12
N ARG A 140 2.47 0.71 3.19
CA ARG A 140 3.50 -0.31 3.41
C ARG A 140 3.39 -0.94 4.79
N ALA A 141 3.15 -0.13 5.83
CA ALA A 141 2.90 -0.63 7.19
C ALA A 141 1.73 -1.60 7.20
N TYR A 142 0.61 -1.23 6.57
CA TYR A 142 -0.56 -2.10 6.44
C TYR A 142 -0.23 -3.43 5.76
N LEU A 143 0.42 -3.37 4.60
CA LEU A 143 0.80 -4.56 3.83
C LEU A 143 1.80 -5.43 4.61
N THR A 144 2.62 -4.84 5.48
CA THR A 144 3.56 -5.54 6.36
C THR A 144 2.83 -6.34 7.43
N GLU A 145 1.78 -5.77 8.03
CA GLU A 145 0.93 -6.50 8.98
C GLU A 145 0.22 -7.66 8.29
N VAL A 146 -0.31 -7.44 7.08
CA VAL A 146 -0.90 -8.51 6.26
C VAL A 146 0.11 -9.65 6.06
N GLU A 147 1.34 -9.33 5.64
CA GLU A 147 2.40 -10.32 5.47
C GLU A 147 2.68 -11.09 6.76
N GLY A 148 2.77 -10.38 7.89
CA GLY A 148 2.96 -10.95 9.22
C GLY A 148 1.87 -11.96 9.55
N HIS A 149 0.60 -11.61 9.34
CA HIS A 149 -0.53 -12.51 9.56
C HIS A 149 -0.52 -13.71 8.59
N LEU A 150 -0.21 -13.51 7.32
CA LEU A 150 -0.15 -14.60 6.34
C LEU A 150 0.96 -15.60 6.67
N ARG A 151 2.11 -15.11 7.13
CA ARG A 151 3.28 -15.94 7.50
C ARG A 151 3.28 -16.44 8.95
N GLY A 152 2.28 -16.08 9.75
CA GLY A 152 2.21 -16.48 11.16
C GLY A 152 3.27 -15.81 12.06
N ARG A 153 3.69 -14.59 11.70
CA ARG A 153 4.63 -13.75 12.45
C ARG A 153 4.08 -12.33 12.70
N PRO A 154 2.84 -12.17 13.19
CA PRO A 154 2.23 -10.84 13.34
C PRO A 154 2.98 -9.97 14.36
N ASP A 155 3.37 -10.51 15.51
CA ASP A 155 3.99 -9.71 16.57
C ASP A 155 5.33 -9.08 16.15
N GLU A 156 6.19 -9.84 15.46
CA GLU A 156 7.47 -9.33 14.95
C GLU A 156 7.26 -8.17 13.98
N ARG A 157 6.30 -8.31 13.05
CA ARG A 157 5.97 -7.27 12.08
C ARG A 157 5.36 -6.05 12.77
N HIS A 158 4.45 -6.26 13.70
CA HIS A 158 3.77 -5.20 14.39
C HIS A 158 4.71 -4.32 15.22
N GLN A 159 5.66 -4.92 15.94
CA GLN A 159 6.66 -4.15 16.69
C GLN A 159 7.51 -3.23 15.79
N SER A 160 7.88 -3.72 14.60
CA SER A 160 8.61 -2.89 13.62
C SER A 160 7.74 -1.74 13.09
N VAL A 161 6.47 -2.01 12.78
CA VAL A 161 5.50 -0.99 12.34
C VAL A 161 5.30 0.09 13.41
N LYS A 162 5.04 -0.30 14.66
CA LYS A 162 4.87 0.63 15.79
C LYS A 162 6.05 1.59 15.92
N GLN A 163 7.28 1.06 15.92
CA GLN A 163 8.48 1.88 16.04
C GLN A 163 8.60 2.93 14.93
N VAL A 164 8.35 2.51 13.68
CA VAL A 164 8.50 3.40 12.52
C VAL A 164 7.39 4.46 12.47
N VAL A 165 6.14 4.06 12.72
CA VAL A 165 4.99 4.98 12.77
C VAL A 165 5.16 5.99 13.90
N ARG A 166 5.68 5.56 15.05
CA ARG A 166 5.99 6.47 16.16
C ARG A 166 7.05 7.51 15.78
N ASN A 167 8.11 7.11 15.05
CA ASN A 167 9.13 8.05 14.58
C ASN A 167 8.54 9.11 13.63
N GLU A 168 7.62 8.68 12.76
CA GLU A 168 6.93 9.56 11.82
C GLU A 168 6.00 10.57 12.53
N LEU A 169 5.19 10.12 13.48
CA LEU A 169 4.13 10.93 14.10
C LEU A 169 4.56 11.69 15.36
N VAL A 170 5.33 11.03 16.22
CA VAL A 170 5.69 11.54 17.54
C VAL A 170 7.03 12.27 17.48
N LEU A 171 8.06 11.59 16.97
CA LEU A 171 9.40 12.20 16.87
C LEU A 171 9.48 13.21 15.73
N ARG A 172 8.61 13.06 14.72
CA ARG A 172 8.52 13.95 13.55
C ARG A 172 9.86 14.00 12.81
N ASP A 173 10.48 12.82 12.68
CA ASP A 173 11.85 12.65 12.18
C ASP A 173 12.05 13.06 10.71
N GLY A 174 10.98 13.41 9.99
CA GLY A 174 11.02 14.18 8.75
C GLY A 174 12.02 13.64 7.71
N TRP A 175 11.75 12.50 7.09
CA TRP A 175 12.72 11.82 6.23
C TRP A 175 12.88 12.50 4.89
N THR A 176 14.11 12.89 4.56
CA THR A 176 14.40 13.74 3.39
C THR A 176 13.58 15.04 3.35
N GLY A 177 13.02 15.46 4.48
CA GLY A 177 12.11 16.60 4.54
C GLY A 177 10.65 16.24 4.23
N SER A 178 10.29 15.00 3.99
CA SER A 178 8.90 14.54 3.96
C SER A 178 8.48 13.97 5.32
N GLY A 179 7.19 13.95 5.59
CA GLY A 179 6.59 13.45 6.81
C GLY A 179 5.78 14.50 7.56
N PHE A 180 5.30 14.13 8.74
CA PHE A 180 4.46 15.00 9.57
C PHE A 180 5.25 16.13 10.23
N ARG A 181 4.56 17.25 10.40
CA ARG A 181 5.08 18.49 10.98
C ARG A 181 4.53 18.74 12.37
N ALA A 182 5.08 19.79 12.99
CA ALA A 182 4.77 20.11 14.37
C ALA A 182 3.30 20.49 14.59
N ASP A 183 2.67 20.96 13.52
CA ASP A 183 1.27 21.37 13.38
C ASP A 183 0.36 20.26 12.83
N GLY A 184 0.86 19.01 12.79
CA GLY A 184 0.11 17.87 12.27
C GLY A 184 -0.02 17.83 10.75
N CYS A 185 0.53 18.80 10.00
CA CYS A 185 0.48 18.77 8.55
C CYS A 185 1.49 17.80 7.94
N LEU A 186 1.06 17.02 6.94
CA LEU A 186 1.96 16.19 6.15
C LEU A 186 2.56 16.99 4.98
N HIS A 187 3.88 16.96 4.89
CA HIS A 187 4.60 17.38 3.68
C HIS A 187 5.20 16.15 2.98
N GLN A 188 5.15 16.09 1.65
CA GLN A 188 5.65 14.93 0.88
C GLN A 188 6.37 15.40 -0.38
N HIS A 189 7.29 14.62 -0.95
CA HIS A 189 8.08 15.03 -2.12
C HIS A 189 8.83 16.35 -1.89
N CYS A 190 9.25 16.57 -0.64
CA CYS A 190 9.97 17.78 -0.30
C CYS A 190 11.35 17.77 -0.96
N LEU A 191 11.70 18.87 -1.62
CA LEU A 191 12.98 18.98 -2.29
C LEU A 191 14.01 19.43 -1.26
N LYS A 192 14.84 18.50 -0.80
CA LYS A 192 16.15 18.86 -0.26
C LYS A 192 16.99 19.41 -1.41
N GLY A 193 17.64 20.56 -1.22
CA GLY A 193 18.61 21.03 -2.18
C GLY A 193 19.69 19.96 -2.37
N ASN A 194 19.78 19.34 -3.55
CA ASN A 194 20.91 18.49 -3.90
C ASN A 194 21.25 18.52 -5.40
N TYR A 195 22.56 18.41 -5.66
CA TYR A 195 23.33 18.64 -6.89
C TYR A 195 23.00 17.64 -8.02
N THR A 196 22.91 18.05 -9.29
CA THR A 196 23.84 17.80 -10.45
C THR A 196 23.01 18.08 -11.74
N THR A 197 23.43 18.70 -12.85
CA THR A 197 24.64 18.58 -13.71
C THR A 197 25.11 19.92 -14.34
N HIS A 198 24.48 21.07 -14.02
CA HIS A 198 24.72 22.34 -14.74
C HIS A 198 25.01 23.55 -13.87
N GLY A 199 25.92 23.42 -12.89
CA GLY A 199 26.61 24.57 -12.28
C GLY A 199 25.73 25.51 -11.44
N GLN A 200 25.92 25.42 -10.12
CA GLN A 200 25.68 26.49 -9.15
C GLN A 200 24.23 27.03 -8.99
N ARG A 201 23.36 26.28 -8.30
CA ARG A 201 22.33 26.87 -7.41
C ARG A 201 22.13 25.98 -6.18
N TRP A 202 22.62 26.44 -5.04
CA TRP A 202 22.34 25.83 -3.74
C TRP A 202 21.00 26.37 -3.23
N LEU A 203 20.10 25.48 -2.82
CA LEU A 203 19.03 25.85 -1.89
C LEU A 203 19.52 25.51 -0.49
N ASN A 204 19.80 26.53 0.32
CA ASN A 204 20.18 26.38 1.74
C ASN A 204 19.00 25.95 2.63
N HIS A 205 17.86 25.60 2.05
CA HIS A 205 16.65 25.22 2.75
C HIS A 205 15.89 24.13 1.97
N THR A 206 15.16 23.28 2.69
CA THR A 206 14.22 22.32 2.10
C THR A 206 13.01 23.08 1.56
N ILE A 207 12.65 22.86 0.29
CA ILE A 207 11.35 23.30 -0.22
C ILE A 207 10.30 22.33 0.31
N GLN A 208 9.47 22.87 1.19
CA GLN A 208 8.36 22.18 1.80
C GLN A 208 7.20 22.10 0.80
N VAL A 209 6.70 20.89 0.56
CA VAL A 209 5.58 20.67 -0.38
C VAL A 209 4.39 20.12 0.41
N PRO A 210 3.37 20.95 0.67
CA PRO A 210 2.21 20.53 1.44
C PRO A 210 1.37 19.53 0.63
N TYR A 211 1.10 18.38 1.24
CA TYR A 211 0.36 17.27 0.62
C TYR A 211 -0.61 16.59 1.59
N ALA A 212 -1.06 17.33 2.61
CA ALA A 212 -1.91 16.81 3.67
C ALA A 212 -3.26 16.25 3.14
N HIS A 213 -3.79 16.75 2.01
CA HIS A 213 -5.03 16.25 1.43
C HIS A 213 -4.86 14.98 0.56
N THR A 214 -3.64 14.69 0.07
CA THR A 214 -3.41 13.53 -0.80
C THR A 214 -2.61 12.46 -0.07
N TYR A 215 -1.31 12.67 0.13
CA TYR A 215 -0.46 11.74 0.88
C TYR A 215 -0.86 11.69 2.36
N GLY A 216 -1.29 12.81 2.96
CA GLY A 216 -1.77 12.81 4.35
C GLY A 216 -3.06 12.03 4.51
N LYS A 217 -4.00 12.18 3.57
CA LYS A 217 -5.22 11.38 3.51
C LYS A 217 -4.92 9.89 3.32
N GLU A 218 -4.00 9.52 2.43
CA GLU A 218 -3.60 8.11 2.28
C GLU A 218 -3.00 7.57 3.58
N PHE A 219 -2.12 8.34 4.25
CA PHE A 219 -1.59 7.95 5.55
C PHE A 219 -2.71 7.66 6.56
N LEU A 220 -3.62 8.62 6.75
CA LEU A 220 -4.72 8.50 7.71
C LEU A 220 -5.67 7.34 7.37
N LYS A 221 -5.97 7.11 6.08
CA LYS A 221 -6.80 5.99 5.63
C LYS A 221 -6.21 4.66 6.10
N TRP A 222 -4.97 4.37 5.73
CA TRP A 222 -4.34 3.08 6.04
C TRP A 222 -4.09 2.92 7.54
N MET A 223 -3.69 3.98 8.24
CA MET A 223 -3.52 3.92 9.69
C MET A 223 -4.85 3.73 10.43
N SER A 224 -5.96 4.29 9.95
CA SER A 224 -7.27 4.07 10.56
C SER A 224 -7.71 2.61 10.46
N GLU A 225 -7.37 1.92 9.37
CA GLU A 225 -7.63 0.49 9.24
C GLU A 225 -6.73 -0.32 10.20
N LEU A 226 -5.45 0.01 10.31
CA LEU A 226 -4.55 -0.65 11.27
C LEU A 226 -4.97 -0.43 12.72
N LEU A 227 -5.34 0.79 13.11
CA LEU A 227 -5.86 1.05 14.45
C LEU A 227 -7.04 0.12 14.77
N SER A 228 -7.96 -0.07 13.82
CA SER A 228 -9.12 -0.94 14.03
C SER A 228 -8.77 -2.41 14.27
N TRP A 229 -7.57 -2.87 13.91
CA TRP A 229 -7.12 -4.24 14.16
C TRP A 229 -6.59 -4.45 15.58
N TYR A 230 -6.00 -3.40 16.17
CA TYR A 230 -5.23 -3.51 17.41
C TYR A 230 -5.81 -2.75 18.60
N THR A 231 -6.76 -1.83 18.38
CA THR A 231 -7.44 -1.11 19.46
C THR A 231 -8.03 -2.10 20.47
N ASP A 232 -7.79 -1.84 21.76
CA ASP A 232 -8.19 -2.70 22.89
C ASP A 232 -7.51 -4.09 22.93
N THR A 233 -6.45 -4.31 22.16
CA THR A 233 -5.61 -5.51 22.24
C THR A 233 -4.36 -5.29 23.09
N SER A 234 -3.69 -6.37 23.50
CA SER A 234 -2.45 -6.29 24.29
C SER A 234 -1.26 -5.70 23.54
N VAL A 235 -1.36 -5.56 22.21
CA VAL A 235 -0.28 -5.08 21.35
C VAL A 235 -0.60 -3.72 20.73
N ASP A 236 -1.66 -3.04 21.17
CA ASP A 236 -2.11 -1.74 20.64
C ASP A 236 -0.98 -0.71 20.48
N PHE A 237 -1.22 0.26 19.59
CA PHE A 237 -0.33 1.41 19.41
C PHE A 237 -0.21 2.21 20.71
N GLU A 238 0.97 2.77 20.97
CA GLU A 238 1.18 3.64 22.13
C GLU A 238 0.26 4.87 22.08
N ALA A 239 -0.16 5.36 23.24
CA ALA A 239 -1.05 6.50 23.36
C ALA A 239 -0.54 7.76 22.62
N ASP A 240 0.78 8.01 22.67
CA ASP A 240 1.40 9.14 21.95
C ASP A 240 1.28 9.01 20.42
N THR A 241 1.36 7.78 19.91
CA THR A 241 1.20 7.47 18.49
C THR A 241 -0.25 7.63 18.06
N VAL A 242 -1.20 7.13 18.87
CA VAL A 242 -2.64 7.31 18.64
C VAL A 242 -3.01 8.80 18.65
N GLU A 243 -2.54 9.56 19.64
CA GLU A 243 -2.69 11.02 19.70
C GLU A 243 -2.11 11.70 18.45
N GLY A 244 -0.94 11.25 17.98
CA GLY A 244 -0.32 11.74 16.75
C GLY A 244 -1.19 11.52 15.50
N ILE A 245 -1.85 10.37 15.37
CA ILE A 245 -2.78 10.07 14.27
C ILE A 245 -3.99 11.02 14.31
N TYR A 246 -4.59 11.19 15.50
CA TYR A 246 -5.71 12.12 15.67
C TYR A 246 -5.28 13.57 15.44
N GLY A 247 -4.10 13.96 15.90
CA GLY A 247 -3.50 15.28 15.68
C GLY A 247 -3.32 15.57 14.19
N ALA A 248 -2.77 14.62 13.42
CA ALA A 248 -2.66 14.74 11.97
C ALA A 248 -4.00 15.04 11.28
N TYR A 249 -5.09 14.41 11.73
CA TYR A 249 -6.43 14.69 11.21
C TYR A 249 -6.99 16.03 11.71
N LEU A 250 -6.97 16.26 13.02
CA LEU A 250 -7.66 17.37 13.68
C LEU A 250 -6.92 18.71 13.55
N GLU A 251 -5.60 18.70 13.49
CA GLU A 251 -4.79 19.93 13.44
C GLU A 251 -4.61 20.42 12.00
N CYS A 252 -4.60 19.52 11.01
CA CYS A 252 -4.36 19.89 9.61
C CYS A 252 -5.46 19.40 8.65
N THR A 253 -5.64 18.08 8.48
CA THR A 253 -6.42 17.54 7.36
C THR A 253 -7.89 18.00 7.37
N GLN A 254 -8.56 18.06 8.51
CA GLN A 254 -9.97 18.46 8.57
C GLN A 254 -10.20 19.91 8.10
N TRP A 255 -9.25 20.81 8.35
CA TRP A 255 -9.37 22.23 8.04
C TRP A 255 -9.24 22.54 6.55
N LEU A 256 -8.71 21.59 5.78
CA LEU A 256 -8.59 21.65 4.32
C LEU A 256 -9.92 21.38 3.62
N PHE A 257 -10.96 20.97 4.33
CA PHE A 257 -12.27 20.75 3.72
C PHE A 257 -13.21 21.94 3.93
N ARG A 258 -14.00 22.22 2.89
CA ARG A 258 -15.15 23.13 2.92
C ARG A 258 -16.35 22.35 2.38
N GLY A 259 -17.17 21.81 3.28
CA GLY A 259 -18.18 20.82 2.92
C GLY A 259 -17.52 19.56 2.39
N GLN A 260 -17.90 19.15 1.17
CA GLN A 260 -17.33 17.97 0.50
C GLN A 260 -16.13 18.30 -0.40
N SER A 261 -15.78 19.58 -0.55
CA SER A 261 -14.67 20.03 -1.40
C SER A 261 -13.40 20.17 -0.58
N ALA A 262 -12.28 19.75 -1.16
CA ALA A 262 -10.96 19.91 -0.57
C ALA A 262 -10.23 21.13 -1.13
N GLU A 263 -9.43 21.76 -0.27
CA GLU A 263 -8.58 22.91 -0.58
C GLU A 263 -7.51 22.52 -1.63
N PRO A 264 -7.58 23.07 -2.85
CA PRO A 264 -6.75 22.63 -3.97
C PRO A 264 -5.25 22.87 -3.76
N THR A 265 -4.86 23.85 -2.94
CA THR A 265 -3.44 24.15 -2.67
C THR A 265 -2.68 23.02 -1.97
N ASN A 266 -3.39 22.03 -1.43
CA ASN A 266 -2.82 20.86 -0.75
C ASN A 266 -2.94 19.57 -1.59
N ALA A 267 -3.43 19.66 -2.82
CA ALA A 267 -3.60 18.52 -3.72
C ALA A 267 -2.35 18.24 -4.58
N GLY A 268 -1.43 19.21 -4.70
CA GLY A 268 -0.29 19.20 -5.62
C GLY A 268 -0.67 18.68 -7.01
N ARG A 269 0.01 17.63 -7.53
CA ARG A 269 -0.27 17.12 -8.89
C ARG A 269 -1.69 16.60 -9.11
N PHE A 270 -2.45 16.32 -8.04
CA PHE A 270 -3.81 15.79 -8.15
C PHE A 270 -4.86 16.87 -8.50
N ILE A 271 -4.49 18.15 -8.51
CA ILE A 271 -5.38 19.24 -8.93
C ILE A 271 -5.83 19.13 -10.39
N THR A 272 -5.01 18.51 -11.25
CA THR A 272 -5.30 18.30 -12.68
C THR A 272 -5.85 16.91 -13.00
N GLY A 273 -6.22 16.11 -11.98
CA GLY A 273 -6.78 14.77 -12.17
C GLY A 273 -5.79 13.62 -12.01
N GLY A 274 -4.54 13.87 -11.63
CA GLY A 274 -3.63 12.87 -11.05
C GLY A 274 -3.31 11.62 -11.89
N ASN A 275 -3.53 11.64 -13.20
CA ASN A 275 -3.23 10.51 -14.08
C ASN A 275 -1.92 10.76 -14.83
N ASP A 276 -0.84 10.22 -14.28
CA ASP A 276 0.25 9.62 -15.07
C ASP A 276 0.31 8.14 -14.66
#